data_AF-A0AAU8NFQ1-F1
#
_entry.id   AF-A0AAU8NFQ1-F1
#
_cell.length_a   1.000
_cell.length_b   1.000
_cell.length_c   1.000
_cell.angle_alpha   90.00
_cell.angle_beta   90.00
_cell.angle_gamma   90.00
#
_symmetry.space_group_name_H-M   'P 1'
#
loop_
_entity.id
_entity.type
_entity.pdbx_description
1 polymer ?
#
loop_
_entity_poly.entity_id
_entity_poly.type
_entity_poly.pdbx_seq_one_letter_code
_entity_poly.pdbx_strand_id
1 'polypeptide(L)'
;MMKLTEEGVLVLEEKDIDYMYCYRDRDGIRFDDSFLIQLESHNMTLSEGDVRTIHFQFDEEEMPLYEERGRLISEVQSAVRTLDPSYDGSFVK
;
A
#
# COMPACT_ATOMS: atom_id res chain seq x y z
N MET A 1 -7.06 4.64 -6.66
CA MET A 1 -6.76 3.59 -7.63
C MET A 1 -5.27 3.49 -7.67
N MET A 2 -4.78 2.37 -7.16
CA MET A 2 -3.36 2.09 -7.02
C MET A 2 -2.64 2.24 -8.36
N LYS A 3 -1.47 2.88 -8.34
CA LYS A 3 -0.61 3.00 -9.52
C LYS A 3 0.85 3.18 -9.14
N LEU A 4 1.75 2.73 -10.00
CA LEU A 4 3.19 3.01 -9.93
C LEU A 4 3.55 3.99 -11.05
N THR A 5 4.20 5.11 -10.72
CA THR A 5 4.66 6.07 -11.73
C THR A 5 6.01 5.67 -12.32
N GLU A 6 6.41 6.28 -13.44
CA GLU A 6 7.72 6.04 -14.06
C GLU A 6 8.90 6.46 -13.15
N GLU A 7 8.65 7.37 -12.20
CA GLU A 7 9.62 7.81 -11.20
C GLU A 7 9.72 6.88 -9.96
N GLY A 8 8.98 5.78 -9.94
CA GLY A 8 8.95 4.82 -8.83
C GLY A 8 8.10 5.26 -7.65
N VAL A 9 7.07 6.09 -7.88
CA VAL A 9 6.13 6.49 -6.82
C VAL A 9 4.94 5.54 -6.82
N LEU A 10 4.79 4.75 -5.76
CA LEU A 10 3.58 3.94 -5.54
C LEU A 10 2.51 4.83 -4.91
N VAL A 11 1.47 5.15 -5.66
CA VAL A 11 0.33 5.96 -5.20
C VAL A 11 -0.78 5.03 -4.71
N LEU A 12 -1.24 5.26 -3.48
CA LEU A 12 -2.32 4.52 -2.84
C LEU A 12 -3.42 5.49 -2.42
N GLU A 13 -4.64 5.26 -2.89
CA GLU A 13 -5.81 5.96 -2.36
C GLU A 13 -6.38 5.18 -1.17
N GLU A 14 -7.15 5.88 -0.33
CA GLU A 14 -7.84 5.29 0.82
C GLU A 14 -8.61 4.02 0.47
N LYS A 15 -9.36 4.05 -0.63
CA LYS A 15 -10.14 2.91 -1.10
C LYS A 15 -9.29 1.67 -1.41
N ASP A 16 -8.06 1.86 -1.88
CA ASP A 16 -7.15 0.75 -2.14
C ASP A 16 -6.77 0.07 -0.81
N ILE A 17 -6.59 0.86 0.24
CA ILE A 17 -6.28 0.39 1.59
C ILE A 17 -7.49 -0.28 2.23
N ASP A 18 -8.68 0.30 2.11
CA ASP A 18 -9.92 -0.30 2.59
C ASP A 18 -10.15 -1.71 2.01
N TYR A 19 -9.87 -1.91 0.73
CA TYR A 19 -9.99 -3.23 0.12
C TYR A 19 -9.00 -4.23 0.71
N MET A 20 -7.74 -3.83 0.93
CA MET A 20 -6.74 -4.69 1.57
C MET A 20 -7.16 -5.11 2.98
N TYR A 21 -7.80 -4.19 3.72
CA TYR A 21 -8.37 -4.45 5.04
C TYR A 21 -9.61 -5.33 4.99
N CYS A 22 -10.50 -5.13 4.01
CA CYS A 22 -11.65 -6.01 3.82
C CYS A 22 -11.19 -7.46 3.63
N TYR A 23 -10.18 -7.71 2.78
CA TYR A 23 -9.62 -9.05 2.61
C TYR A 23 -9.04 -9.60 3.92
N ARG A 24 -8.36 -8.76 4.71
CA ARG A 24 -7.77 -9.20 5.98
C ARG A 24 -8.81 -9.51 7.06
N ASP A 25 -9.68 -8.55 7.34
CA ASP A 25 -10.57 -8.58 8.50
C ASP A 25 -11.83 -9.41 8.23
N ARG A 26 -12.34 -9.40 6.99
CA ARG A 26 -13.50 -10.21 6.60
C ARG A 26 -13.12 -11.61 6.16
N ASP A 27 -12.07 -11.74 5.36
CA ASP A 27 -11.74 -12.99 4.68
C ASP A 27 -10.55 -13.73 5.34
N GLY A 28 -9.91 -13.13 6.36
CA GLY A 28 -8.83 -13.74 7.14
C GLY A 28 -7.50 -13.82 6.38
N ILE A 29 -7.37 -13.10 5.27
CA ILE A 29 -6.18 -13.09 4.42
C ILE A 29 -5.08 -12.26 5.08
N ARG A 30 -3.81 -12.65 4.96
CA ARG A 30 -2.73 -11.84 5.54
C ARG A 30 -2.57 -10.53 4.76
N PHE A 31 -2.10 -9.47 5.41
CA PHE A 31 -2.03 -8.16 4.76
C PHE A 31 -1.09 -8.14 3.53
N ASP A 32 0.03 -8.87 3.58
CA ASP A 32 0.93 -9.08 2.45
C ASP A 32 0.24 -9.76 1.26
N ASP A 33 -0.58 -10.78 1.52
CA ASP A 33 -1.39 -11.44 0.49
C ASP A 33 -2.48 -10.51 -0.05
N SER A 34 -3.15 -9.74 0.81
CA SER A 34 -4.14 -8.73 0.43
C SER A 34 -3.54 -7.64 -0.48
N PHE A 35 -2.31 -7.21 -0.18
CA PHE A 35 -1.58 -6.24 -0.99
C PHE A 35 -1.25 -6.81 -2.38
N LEU A 36 -0.82 -8.07 -2.45
CA LEU A 36 -0.57 -8.75 -3.73
C LEU A 36 -1.84 -8.86 -4.59
N ILE A 37 -2.97 -9.27 -4.00
CA ILE A 37 -4.28 -9.30 -4.68
C ILE A 37 -4.61 -7.92 -5.25
N GLN A 38 -4.29 -6.85 -4.52
CA GLN A 38 -4.60 -5.51 -4.95
C GLN A 38 -3.69 -5.00 -6.07
N LEU A 39 -2.43 -5.42 -6.12
CA LEU A 39 -1.57 -5.20 -7.29
C LEU A 39 -2.14 -5.94 -8.51
N GLU A 40 -2.51 -7.21 -8.36
CA GLU A 40 -3.06 -8.03 -9.44
C GLU A 40 -4.37 -7.46 -10.00
N SER A 41 -5.26 -6.95 -9.14
CA SER A 41 -6.52 -6.33 -9.54
C SER A 41 -6.32 -5.07 -10.41
N HIS A 42 -5.15 -4.45 -10.32
CA HIS A 42 -4.73 -3.30 -11.12
C HIS A 42 -3.81 -3.67 -12.28
N ASN A 43 -3.60 -4.96 -12.57
CA ASN A 43 -2.62 -5.47 -13.54
C ASN A 43 -1.20 -4.96 -13.28
N MET A 44 -0.83 -4.83 -12.01
CA MET A 44 0.50 -4.38 -11.58
C MET A 44 1.30 -5.54 -10.99
N THR A 45 2.62 -5.46 -11.15
CA THR A 45 3.58 -6.32 -10.49
C THR A 45 4.71 -5.44 -9.98
N LEU A 46 5.28 -5.76 -8.81
CA LEU A 46 6.47 -5.10 -8.29
C LEU A 46 7.66 -6.06 -8.35
N SER A 47 8.81 -5.51 -8.69
CA SER A 47 10.13 -6.14 -8.68
C SER A 47 11.08 -5.32 -7.83
N GLU A 48 12.23 -5.91 -7.51
CA GLU A 48 13.29 -5.20 -6.80
C GLU A 48 13.74 -3.94 -7.56
N GLY A 49 13.67 -2.79 -6.88
CA GLY A 49 14.05 -1.48 -7.41
C GLY A 49 12.92 -0.67 -8.04
N ASP A 50 11.70 -1.20 -8.10
CA ASP A 50 10.55 -0.51 -8.70
C ASP A 50 10.02 0.63 -7.82
N VAL A 51 10.01 0.45 -6.49
CA VAL A 51 9.41 1.40 -5.55
C VAL A 51 10.47 2.25 -4.89
N ARG A 52 10.53 3.51 -5.29
CA ARG A 52 11.37 4.53 -4.67
C ARG A 52 10.71 5.13 -3.43
N THR A 53 9.40 5.41 -3.50
CA THR A 53 8.65 6.02 -2.39
C THR A 53 7.15 5.71 -2.50
N ILE A 54 6.42 5.86 -1.40
CA ILE A 54 4.96 5.69 -1.36
C ILE A 54 4.28 7.04 -1.16
N HIS A 55 3.23 7.31 -1.93
CA HIS A 55 2.35 8.45 -1.73
C HIS A 55 0.97 7.97 -1.30
N PHE A 56 0.62 8.27 -0.05
CA PHE A 56 -0.70 7.95 0.49
C PHE A 56 -1.66 9.12 0.28
N GLN A 57 -2.64 8.95 -0.60
CA GLN A 57 -3.71 9.91 -0.86
C GLN A 57 -4.87 9.65 0.10
N PHE A 58 -4.69 10.06 1.34
CA PHE A 58 -5.77 10.10 2.33
C PHE A 58 -6.49 11.44 2.22
N ASP A 59 -7.82 11.43 2.25
CA ASP A 59 -8.57 12.66 2.51
C ASP A 59 -8.28 13.10 3.96
N GLU A 60 -8.17 14.41 4.21
CA GLU A 60 -7.99 14.91 5.57
C GLU A 60 -9.30 14.86 6.37
N GLU A 61 -10.45 14.81 5.68
CA GLU A 61 -11.79 14.78 6.28
C GLU A 61 -12.36 13.35 6.44
N GLU A 62 -11.92 12.38 5.63
CA GLU A 62 -12.33 10.97 5.73
C GLU A 62 -11.24 10.16 6.44
N MET A 63 -11.58 9.64 7.63
CA MET A 63 -10.65 9.01 8.55
C MET A 63 -10.41 7.54 8.21
N PRO A 64 -9.16 7.10 8.42
CA PRO A 64 -8.86 6.33 9.64
C PRO A 64 -8.28 7.22 10.75
N LEU A 65 -8.51 6.85 12.02
CA LEU A 65 -7.97 7.61 13.17
C LEU A 65 -6.45 7.76 13.03
N TYR A 66 -5.89 8.90 13.46
CA TYR A 66 -4.45 9.18 13.28
C TYR A 66 -3.53 8.06 13.84
N GLU A 67 -3.97 7.38 14.91
CA GLU A 67 -3.28 6.22 15.48
C GLU A 67 -3.31 4.98 14.55
N GLU A 68 -4.39 4.79 13.80
CA GLU A 68 -4.50 3.74 12.79
C GLU A 68 -3.66 4.08 11.56
N ARG A 69 -3.53 5.36 11.19
CA ARG A 69 -2.72 5.81 10.04
C ARG A 69 -1.25 5.40 10.14
N GLY A 70 -0.65 5.49 11.32
CA GLY A 70 0.73 5.02 11.53
C GLY A 70 0.90 3.52 11.32
N ARG A 71 -0.07 2.73 11.81
CA ARG A 71 -0.12 1.29 11.60
C ARG A 71 -0.34 0.94 10.12
N LEU A 72 -1.25 1.64 9.45
CA LEU A 72 -1.56 1.47 8.01
C LEU A 72 -0.31 1.66 7.16
N ILE A 73 0.40 2.77 7.38
CA ILE A 73 1.65 3.07 6.67
C ILE A 73 2.66 1.95 6.92
N SER A 74 2.81 1.49 8.17
CA SER A 74 3.76 0.44 8.52
C SER A 74 3.44 -0.91 7.86
N GLU A 75 2.16 -1.30 7.80
CA GLU A 75 1.73 -2.55 7.16
C GLU A 75 1.97 -2.52 5.64
N VAL A 76 1.62 -1.42 4.97
CA VAL A 76 1.89 -1.22 3.54
C VAL A 76 3.38 -1.23 3.26
N GLN A 77 4.17 -0.50 4.05
CA GLN A 77 5.63 -0.49 3.89
C GLN A 77 6.24 -1.88 4.05
N SER A 78 5.75 -2.65 5.02
CA SER A 78 6.18 -4.03 5.21
C SER A 78 5.82 -4.90 4.01
N ALA A 79 4.60 -4.76 3.46
CA ALA A 79 4.16 -5.51 2.29
C ALA A 79 5.01 -5.18 1.06
N VAL A 80 5.27 -3.89 0.80
CA VAL A 80 6.15 -3.46 -0.30
C VAL A 80 7.53 -4.10 -0.17
N ARG A 81 8.14 -4.10 1.04
CA ARG A 81 9.46 -4.72 1.25
C ARG A 81 9.52 -6.23 1.00
N THR A 82 8.38 -6.93 1.02
CA THR A 82 8.35 -8.36 0.67
C THR A 82 8.55 -8.59 -0.82
N LEU A 83 8.17 -7.62 -1.66
CA LEU A 83 8.24 -7.70 -3.12
C LEU A 83 9.41 -6.89 -3.68
N ASP A 84 9.72 -5.75 -3.07
CA ASP A 84 10.86 -4.89 -3.36
C ASP A 84 11.71 -4.69 -2.11
N PRO A 85 12.67 -5.60 -1.84
CA PRO A 85 13.55 -5.49 -0.67
C PRO A 85 14.48 -4.28 -0.67
N SER A 86 14.62 -3.59 -1.82
CA SER A 86 15.45 -2.39 -1.94
C SER A 86 14.77 -1.11 -1.45
N TYR A 87 13.44 -1.14 -1.30
CA TYR A 87 12.64 -0.04 -0.79
C TYR A 87 12.99 0.32 0.66
N ASP A 88 13.31 1.59 0.90
CA ASP A 88 13.85 2.09 2.17
C ASP A 88 12.80 2.42 3.23
N GLY A 89 11.50 2.37 2.89
CA GLY A 89 10.42 2.83 3.78
C GLY A 89 10.08 4.31 3.64
N SER A 90 10.56 5.00 2.61
CA SER A 90 10.22 6.41 2.39
C SER A 90 8.78 6.59 1.91
N PHE A 91 8.10 7.61 2.44
CA PHE A 91 6.79 8.01 1.98
C PHE A 91 6.62 9.52 2.00
N VAL A 92 5.77 10.03 1.13
CA VAL A 92 5.31 11.42 1.11
C VAL A 92 3.93 11.53 1.74
N LYS A 93 3.71 12.63 2.45
CA LYS A 93 2.46 12.97 3.14
C LYS A 93 1.53 13.76 2.23
#